data_AF-A0A668A5J9-F1
#
_entry.id   AF-A0A668A5J9-F1
#
_cell.length_a   1.000
_cell.length_b   1.000
_cell.length_c   1.000
_cell.angle_alpha   90.00
_cell.angle_beta   90.00
_cell.angle_gamma   90.00
#
_symmetry.space_group_name_H-M   'P 1'
#
loop_
_entity.id
_entity.type
_entity.pdbx_description
1 polymer ?
#
loop_
_entity_poly.entity_id
_entity_poly.type
_entity_poly.pdbx_seq_one_letter_code
_entity_poly.pdbx_strand_id
1 'polypeptide(L)'
;MAEACPQVFVVDSQANYAALPSGKNAKGLRVSQRVLLFLVGLALFGLVVEACFIFYMYRKIEVRLVSLFSLCMCAHVSIMERESNEIPPLPTGRTLPAEPQRRPSAHLMGSKNPVNKNIVQWTDADGDAFTYRMEYNGSHLVVQEDGYYYLYSKVYFAAEECSAIKHKVMKHTEAYDESMELMKSNRLHCHSPRAQMSQKPVEDLWNSFLGGIFHLQPGDKIFVTLEDGKTMRPGSAENFMGAFMI
;
A
#
# COMPACT_ATOMS: atom_id res chain seq x y z
N MET A 1 -85.04 -66.83 25.56
CA MET A 1 -85.44 -65.48 25.09
C MET A 1 -84.52 -64.46 25.74
N ALA A 2 -83.57 -63.95 24.95
CA ALA A 2 -82.91 -62.65 25.15
C ALA A 2 -82.14 -62.39 23.85
N GLU A 3 -82.59 -61.38 23.12
CA GLU A 3 -82.25 -61.03 21.75
C GLU A 3 -80.78 -60.62 21.57
N ALA A 4 -80.22 -61.03 20.44
CA ALA A 4 -79.03 -60.44 19.85
C ALA A 4 -79.41 -59.10 19.22
N CYS A 5 -78.93 -57.98 19.78
CA CYS A 5 -78.98 -56.68 19.11
C CYS A 5 -77.93 -56.64 18.00
N PRO A 6 -78.29 -56.38 16.73
CA PRO A 6 -77.30 -56.16 15.69
C PRO A 6 -76.68 -54.77 15.86
N GLN A 7 -75.36 -54.71 15.92
CA GLN A 7 -74.60 -53.46 15.85
C GLN A 7 -74.78 -52.86 14.45
N VAL A 8 -75.64 -51.85 14.35
CA VAL A 8 -75.85 -51.05 13.14
C VAL A 8 -74.61 -50.20 12.91
N PHE A 9 -73.93 -50.46 11.80
CA PHE A 9 -72.87 -49.61 11.26
C PHE A 9 -73.51 -48.31 10.76
N VAL A 10 -73.43 -47.25 11.56
CA VAL A 10 -73.75 -45.89 11.09
C VAL A 10 -72.48 -45.36 10.43
N VAL A 11 -72.46 -45.39 9.10
CA VAL A 11 -71.42 -44.74 8.30
C VAL A 11 -71.68 -43.24 8.34
N ASP A 12 -70.90 -42.50 9.14
CA ASP A 12 -70.88 -41.04 9.09
C ASP A 12 -70.53 -40.58 7.66
N SER A 13 -71.54 -40.15 6.92
CA SER A 13 -71.41 -39.61 5.56
C SER A 13 -71.03 -38.13 5.53
N GLN A 14 -70.28 -37.66 6.53
CA GLN A 14 -69.65 -36.35 6.52
C GLN A 14 -68.13 -36.47 6.48
N ALA A 15 -67.63 -37.04 5.38
CA ALA A 15 -66.30 -36.69 4.92
C ALA A 15 -66.37 -35.23 4.42
N ASN A 16 -65.99 -34.30 5.29
CA ASN A 16 -65.67 -32.94 4.91
C ASN A 16 -64.52 -33.05 3.90
N TYR A 17 -64.83 -32.96 2.60
CA TYR A 17 -63.82 -32.84 1.57
C TYR A 17 -63.04 -31.57 1.91
N ALA A 18 -61.93 -31.72 2.61
CA ALA A 18 -60.91 -30.70 2.65
C ALA A 18 -60.56 -30.46 1.19
N ALA A 19 -61.05 -29.33 0.65
CA ALA A 19 -60.74 -28.92 -0.68
C ALA A 19 -59.22 -28.99 -0.81
N LEU A 20 -58.72 -29.92 -1.64
CA LEU A 20 -57.34 -29.84 -2.09
C LEU A 20 -57.15 -28.40 -2.59
N PRO A 21 -56.11 -27.68 -2.17
CA PRO A 21 -55.79 -26.41 -2.80
C PRO A 21 -55.37 -26.71 -4.24
N SER A 22 -56.38 -26.80 -5.10
CA SER A 22 -56.27 -26.89 -6.54
C SER A 22 -55.58 -25.62 -7.01
N GLY A 23 -54.40 -25.79 -7.60
CA GLY A 23 -53.74 -24.77 -8.39
C GLY A 23 -52.98 -23.70 -7.61
N LYS A 24 -51.85 -24.05 -6.99
CA LYS A 24 -50.77 -23.06 -6.80
C LYS A 24 -50.09 -22.78 -8.15
N ASN A 25 -50.74 -21.91 -8.92
CA ASN A 25 -50.18 -20.98 -9.89
C ASN A 25 -48.95 -21.45 -10.69
N ALA A 26 -49.15 -22.31 -11.70
CA ALA A 26 -48.16 -22.58 -12.75
C ALA A 26 -47.61 -21.29 -13.41
N LYS A 27 -48.38 -20.19 -13.35
CA LYS A 27 -47.97 -18.85 -13.79
C LYS A 27 -46.91 -18.21 -12.88
N GLY A 28 -46.97 -18.42 -11.56
CA GLY A 28 -46.02 -17.84 -10.60
C GLY A 28 -44.64 -18.50 -10.65
N LEU A 29 -44.60 -19.82 -10.82
CA LEU A 29 -43.35 -20.57 -11.02
C LEU A 29 -42.64 -20.16 -12.32
N ARG A 30 -43.40 -19.93 -13.39
CA ARG A 30 -42.88 -19.49 -14.70
C ARG A 30 -42.35 -18.05 -14.68
N VAL A 31 -42.96 -17.16 -13.89
CA VAL A 31 -42.47 -15.79 -13.68
C VAL A 31 -41.22 -15.79 -12.80
N SER A 32 -41.23 -16.54 -11.70
CA SER A 32 -40.07 -16.70 -10.82
C SER A 32 -38.86 -17.28 -11.57
N GLN A 33 -39.08 -18.29 -12.42
CA GLN A 33 -38.05 -18.87 -13.27
C GLN A 33 -37.46 -17.84 -14.25
N ARG A 34 -38.29 -16.98 -14.85
CA ARG A 34 -37.80 -15.90 -15.73
C ARG A 34 -36.97 -14.89 -14.96
N VAL A 35 -37.43 -14.44 -13.80
CA VAL A 35 -36.68 -13.51 -12.95
C VAL A 35 -35.36 -14.11 -12.51
N LEU A 36 -35.34 -15.40 -12.13
CA LEU A 36 -34.13 -16.12 -11.77
C LEU A 36 -33.14 -16.16 -12.95
N LEU A 37 -33.60 -16.45 -14.17
CA LEU A 37 -32.75 -16.44 -15.37
C LEU A 37 -32.18 -15.05 -15.66
N PHE A 38 -32.98 -13.99 -15.47
CA PHE A 38 -32.48 -12.62 -15.59
C PHE A 38 -31.41 -12.30 -14.54
N LEU A 39 -31.61 -12.70 -13.28
CA LEU A 39 -30.64 -12.50 -12.20
C LEU A 39 -29.33 -13.27 -12.45
N VAL A 40 -29.42 -14.51 -12.94
CA VAL A 40 -28.26 -15.30 -13.34
C VAL A 40 -27.53 -14.62 -14.50
N GLY A 41 -28.26 -14.09 -15.48
CA GLY A 41 -27.67 -13.33 -16.59
C GLY A 41 -26.93 -12.08 -16.11
N LEU A 42 -27.52 -11.31 -15.19
CA LEU A 42 -26.87 -10.14 -14.59
C LEU A 42 -25.62 -10.51 -13.78
N ALA A 43 -25.66 -11.61 -13.03
CA ALA A 43 -24.51 -12.10 -12.28
C ALA A 43 -23.37 -12.52 -13.21
N LEU A 44 -23.67 -13.28 -14.28
CA LEU A 44 -22.68 -13.67 -15.28
C LEU A 44 -22.11 -12.46 -16.02
N PHE A 45 -22.95 -11.47 -16.36
CA PHE A 45 -22.49 -10.22 -16.96
C PHE A 45 -21.55 -9.46 -16.02
N GLY A 46 -21.87 -9.38 -14.71
CA GLY A 46 -21.01 -8.80 -13.70
C GLY A 46 -19.64 -9.47 -13.62
N LEU A 47 -19.60 -10.81 -13.64
CA LEU A 47 -18.35 -11.58 -13.65
C LEU A 47 -17.51 -11.32 -14.91
N VAL A 48 -18.13 -11.18 -16.08
CA VAL A 48 -17.43 -10.84 -17.32
C VAL A 48 -16.84 -9.44 -17.25
N VAL A 49 -17.60 -8.46 -16.76
CA VAL A 49 -17.12 -7.08 -16.60
C VAL A 49 -15.96 -7.02 -15.61
N GLU A 50 -16.06 -7.71 -14.47
CA GLU A 50 -14.97 -7.81 -13.48
C GLU A 50 -13.72 -8.47 -14.08
N ALA A 51 -13.88 -9.59 -14.79
CA ALA A 51 -12.78 -10.25 -15.49
C ALA A 51 -12.13 -9.34 -16.56
N CYS A 52 -12.93 -8.56 -17.30
CA CYS A 52 -12.42 -7.56 -18.24
C CYS A 52 -11.63 -6.46 -17.52
N PHE A 53 -12.09 -5.95 -16.38
CA PHE A 53 -11.36 -4.96 -15.59
C PHE A 53 -10.06 -5.52 -15.03
N ILE A 54 -10.07 -6.75 -14.49
CA ILE A 54 -8.87 -7.44 -14.01
C ILE A 54 -7.88 -7.62 -15.17
N PHE A 55 -8.34 -8.09 -16.33
CA PHE A 55 -7.50 -8.27 -17.51
C PHE A 55 -6.93 -6.93 -18.03
N TYR A 56 -7.75 -5.89 -18.08
CA TYR A 56 -7.32 -4.55 -18.47
C TYR A 56 -6.27 -3.99 -17.51
N MET A 57 -6.50 -4.12 -16.20
CA MET A 57 -5.55 -3.71 -15.17
C MET A 57 -4.27 -4.55 -15.23
N TYR A 58 -4.37 -5.86 -15.43
CA TYR A 58 -3.22 -6.75 -15.57
C TYR A 58 -2.38 -6.39 -16.80
N ARG A 59 -2.99 -6.20 -17.97
CA ARG A 59 -2.27 -5.72 -19.17
C ARG A 59 -1.65 -4.35 -18.95
N LYS A 60 -2.33 -3.44 -18.26
CA LYS A 60 -1.77 -2.11 -17.93
C LYS A 60 -0.58 -2.22 -16.97
N ILE A 61 -0.63 -3.13 -16.00
CA ILE A 61 0.47 -3.43 -15.07
C ILE A 61 1.63 -4.09 -15.82
N GLU A 62 1.36 -5.05 -16.69
CA GLU A 62 2.37 -5.76 -17.49
C GLU A 62 3.05 -4.80 -18.48
N VAL A 63 2.32 -3.91 -19.15
CA VAL A 63 2.91 -2.86 -20.00
C VAL A 63 3.75 -1.87 -19.18
N ARG A 64 3.35 -1.54 -17.95
CA ARG A 64 4.14 -0.71 -17.03
C ARG A 64 5.40 -1.44 -16.55
N LEU A 65 5.30 -2.73 -16.23
CA LEU A 65 6.43 -3.56 -15.83
C LEU A 65 7.39 -3.79 -17.01
N VAL A 66 6.90 -4.13 -18.20
CA VAL A 66 7.74 -4.29 -19.40
C VAL A 66 8.38 -2.96 -19.79
N SER A 67 7.71 -1.82 -19.59
CA SER A 67 8.35 -0.50 -19.74
C SER A 67 9.47 -0.27 -18.72
N LEU A 68 9.34 -0.76 -17.48
CA LEU A 68 10.36 -0.67 -16.43
C LEU A 68 11.50 -1.69 -16.63
N PHE A 69 11.18 -2.89 -17.12
CA PHE A 69 12.12 -3.97 -17.41
C PHE A 69 12.88 -3.74 -18.73
N SER A 70 12.25 -3.12 -19.74
CA SER A 70 12.92 -2.73 -20.99
C SER A 70 13.92 -1.58 -20.77
N LEU A 71 13.76 -0.79 -19.70
CA LEU A 71 14.77 0.16 -19.22
C LEU A 71 15.92 -0.53 -18.47
N CYS A 72 15.71 -1.76 -17.97
CA CYS A 72 16.69 -2.50 -17.16
C CYS A 72 17.56 -3.44 -18.01
N MET A 73 17.02 -4.03 -19.08
CA MET A 73 17.72 -5.05 -19.88
C MET A 73 18.72 -4.51 -20.92
N CYS A 74 18.84 -3.19 -21.11
CA CYS A 74 19.95 -2.61 -21.88
C CYS A 74 21.21 -2.38 -21.03
N ALA A 75 21.15 -2.52 -19.71
CA ALA A 75 22.27 -2.22 -18.81
C ALA A 75 23.15 -3.42 -18.46
N HIS A 76 22.81 -4.65 -18.90
CA HIS A 76 23.46 -5.87 -18.41
C HIS A 76 24.05 -6.81 -19.48
N VAL A 77 24.13 -6.39 -20.75
CA VAL A 77 24.79 -7.16 -21.83
C VAL A 77 25.85 -6.32 -22.52
N SER A 78 26.92 -6.01 -21.79
CA SER A 78 28.20 -5.62 -22.38
C SER A 78 29.33 -5.83 -21.37
N ILE A 79 29.50 -7.07 -20.92
CA ILE A 79 30.75 -7.52 -20.29
C ILE A 79 31.16 -8.82 -20.99
N MET A 80 31.80 -8.67 -22.15
CA MET A 80 32.82 -9.61 -22.62
C MET A 80 33.76 -8.90 -23.61
N GLU A 81 35.02 -8.82 -23.20
CA GLU A 81 36.27 -8.59 -23.95
C GLU A 81 36.37 -7.34 -24.85
N ARG A 82 37.39 -6.49 -24.61
CA ARG A 82 38.75 -6.73 -25.15
C ARG A 82 39.68 -5.56 -24.79
N GLU A 83 40.81 -5.91 -24.18
CA GLU A 83 41.99 -5.08 -24.03
C GLU A 83 42.56 -4.72 -25.41
N SER A 84 42.76 -3.44 -25.72
CA SER A 84 43.77 -2.93 -26.66
C SER A 84 43.85 -1.40 -26.56
N ASN A 85 45.03 -0.92 -26.17
CA ASN A 85 45.45 0.47 -26.32
C ASN A 85 45.41 0.90 -27.79
N GLU A 86 45.02 2.15 -28.06
CA GLU A 86 45.64 3.13 -28.99
C GLU A 86 44.66 4.30 -29.22
N ILE A 87 45.16 5.54 -29.12
CA ILE A 87 44.42 6.78 -29.39
C ILE A 87 44.79 7.26 -30.80
N PRO A 88 43.82 7.68 -31.62
CA PRO A 88 44.05 8.79 -32.56
C PRO A 88 42.95 9.88 -32.54
N PRO A 89 43.24 11.12 -32.95
CA PRO A 89 42.42 12.30 -32.65
C PRO A 89 41.25 12.58 -33.64
N LEU A 90 40.26 13.32 -33.11
CA LEU A 90 39.07 14.05 -33.65
C LEU A 90 39.19 14.54 -35.14
N PRO A 91 38.11 14.84 -35.91
CA PRO A 91 36.82 15.35 -35.42
C PRO A 91 35.52 15.05 -36.18
N THR A 92 34.39 15.46 -35.59
CA THR A 92 33.23 16.17 -36.21
C THR A 92 31.85 15.63 -35.75
N GLY A 93 31.24 16.38 -34.83
CA GLY A 93 29.82 16.74 -34.86
C GLY A 93 28.77 15.65 -35.06
N ARG A 94 28.49 14.87 -34.00
CA ARG A 94 27.14 14.37 -33.70
C ARG A 94 26.95 14.36 -32.20
N THR A 95 26.29 15.38 -31.66
CA THR A 95 25.81 15.36 -30.28
C THR A 95 24.78 14.23 -30.18
N LEU A 96 25.20 13.09 -29.64
CA LEU A 96 24.30 12.03 -29.21
C LEU A 96 23.27 12.65 -28.24
N PRO A 97 22.00 12.23 -28.26
CA PRO A 97 21.05 12.67 -27.24
C PRO A 97 21.66 12.39 -25.88
N ALA A 98 21.77 13.42 -25.03
CA ALA A 98 22.22 13.25 -23.67
C ALA A 98 21.40 12.11 -23.04
N GLU A 99 22.09 11.07 -22.57
CA GLU A 99 21.51 10.03 -21.74
C GLU A 99 20.61 10.69 -20.68
N PRO A 100 19.40 10.17 -20.39
CA PRO A 100 18.53 10.79 -19.40
C PRO A 100 19.30 10.88 -18.09
N GLN A 101 19.79 12.08 -17.77
CA GLN A 101 20.60 12.27 -16.59
C GLN A 101 19.73 11.92 -15.39
N ARG A 102 20.02 10.78 -14.76
CA ARG A 102 19.31 10.33 -13.56
C ARG A 102 19.37 11.48 -12.57
N ARG A 103 18.27 11.93 -12.01
CA ARG A 103 18.28 13.08 -11.08
C ARG A 103 18.73 12.64 -9.67
N PRO A 104 19.31 13.56 -8.87
CA PRO A 104 19.60 13.28 -7.46
C PRO A 104 18.40 12.66 -6.77
N SER A 105 18.61 11.52 -6.13
CA SER A 105 17.55 10.77 -5.47
C SER A 105 18.10 9.80 -4.41
N ALA A 106 17.26 9.50 -3.43
CA ALA A 106 17.56 8.51 -2.40
C ALA A 106 16.26 7.84 -1.92
N HIS A 107 16.37 6.56 -1.60
CA HIS A 107 15.38 5.80 -0.86
C HIS A 107 16.10 5.05 0.26
N LEU A 108 15.76 5.38 1.50
CA LEU A 108 16.35 4.80 2.70
C LEU A 108 15.29 3.97 3.40
N MET A 109 15.68 2.81 3.93
CA MET A 109 14.77 1.88 4.59
C MET A 109 15.00 1.81 6.09
N GLY A 110 14.01 1.34 6.84
CA GLY A 110 14.07 1.28 8.30
C GLY A 110 15.23 0.42 8.77
N SER A 111 16.09 0.99 9.62
CA SER A 111 17.19 0.25 10.22
C SER A 111 16.69 -0.70 11.31
N LYS A 112 17.44 -1.80 11.52
CA LYS A 112 17.28 -2.68 12.68
C LYS A 112 17.93 -2.11 13.95
N ASN A 113 18.73 -1.07 13.80
CA ASN A 113 19.40 -0.40 14.91
C ASN A 113 18.43 0.47 15.71
N PRO A 114 18.62 0.61 17.02
CA PRO A 114 17.74 1.42 17.86
C PRO A 114 17.76 2.91 17.47
N VAL A 115 16.65 3.60 17.74
CA VAL A 115 16.51 5.05 17.56
C VAL A 115 17.50 5.78 18.47
N ASN A 116 18.32 6.67 17.92
CA ASN A 116 19.26 7.48 18.69
C ASN A 116 18.64 8.86 18.97
N LYS A 117 18.40 9.21 20.24
CA LYS A 117 17.91 10.55 20.65
C LYS A 117 16.73 11.04 19.79
N ASN A 118 15.75 10.17 19.56
CA ASN A 118 14.52 10.42 18.79
C ASN A 118 14.68 10.63 17.28
N ILE A 119 15.90 10.50 16.74
CA ILE A 119 16.18 10.50 15.31
C ILE A 119 16.09 9.08 14.79
N VAL A 120 15.20 8.87 13.82
CA VAL A 120 15.03 7.57 13.16
C VAL A 120 16.29 7.21 12.39
N GLN A 121 16.78 6.00 12.60
CA GLN A 121 17.93 5.46 11.87
C GLN A 121 17.44 4.66 10.67
N TRP A 122 18.10 4.89 9.54
CA TRP A 122 17.83 4.24 8.26
C TRP A 122 19.04 3.44 7.76
N THR A 123 18.83 2.65 6.72
CA THR A 123 19.86 1.93 5.95
C THR A 123 19.74 2.33 4.48
N ASP A 124 20.89 2.52 3.84
CA ASP A 124 21.04 2.89 2.43
C ASP A 124 21.55 1.75 1.55
N ALA A 125 21.88 0.59 2.15
CA ALA A 125 22.49 -0.54 1.47
C ALA A 125 21.69 -1.86 1.57
N ASP A 126 20.65 -1.92 2.43
CA ASP A 126 19.83 -3.12 2.58
C ASP A 126 18.58 -3.07 1.68
N GLY A 127 18.22 -4.20 1.07
CA GLY A 127 17.00 -4.37 0.25
C GLY A 127 16.90 -3.38 -0.92
N ASP A 128 15.76 -2.69 -1.07
CA ASP A 128 15.52 -1.70 -2.12
C ASP A 128 16.08 -0.29 -1.80
N ALA A 129 16.92 -0.16 -0.77
CA ALA A 129 17.52 1.12 -0.41
C ALA A 129 18.62 1.51 -1.41
N PHE A 130 18.70 2.81 -1.73
CA PHE A 130 19.73 3.35 -2.58
C PHE A 130 19.93 4.85 -2.33
N THR A 131 21.11 5.33 -2.70
CA THR A 131 21.43 6.75 -2.82
C THR A 131 22.05 7.02 -4.19
N TYR A 132 21.75 8.16 -4.76
CA TYR A 132 22.31 8.59 -6.05
C TYR A 132 22.43 10.10 -6.09
N ARG A 133 23.66 10.61 -6.16
CA ARG A 133 23.98 12.05 -6.05
C ARG A 133 23.35 12.72 -4.81
N MET A 134 23.24 11.93 -3.75
CA MET A 134 22.84 12.29 -2.40
C MET A 134 23.63 11.37 -1.47
N GLU A 135 23.91 11.78 -0.24
CA GLU A 135 24.70 10.97 0.70
C GLU A 135 23.91 10.68 1.97
N TYR A 136 24.21 9.57 2.63
CA TYR A 136 23.61 9.21 3.91
C TYR A 136 24.71 8.95 4.93
N ASN A 137 24.66 9.65 6.08
CA ASN A 137 25.70 9.58 7.12
C ASN A 137 25.28 8.76 8.35
N GLY A 138 24.34 7.83 8.17
CA GLY A 138 23.81 7.00 9.26
C GLY A 138 22.64 7.62 10.03
N SER A 139 22.36 8.92 9.85
CA SER A 139 21.19 9.56 10.47
C SER A 139 20.53 10.65 9.61
N HIS A 140 21.30 11.29 8.73
CA HIS A 140 20.84 12.38 7.89
C HIS A 140 21.09 12.05 6.42
N LEU A 141 20.09 12.35 5.59
CA LEU A 141 20.23 12.42 4.15
C LEU A 141 20.78 13.80 3.78
N VAL A 142 21.93 13.84 3.12
CA VAL A 142 22.68 15.05 2.78
C VAL A 142 22.47 15.38 1.31
N VAL A 143 22.04 16.61 1.06
CA VAL A 143 21.81 17.16 -0.28
C VAL A 143 23.14 17.61 -0.88
N GLN A 144 23.40 17.24 -2.14
CA GLN A 144 24.65 17.56 -2.84
C GLN A 144 24.45 18.61 -3.96
N GLU A 145 23.22 18.79 -4.44
CA GLU A 145 22.89 19.68 -5.55
C GLU A 145 21.77 20.64 -5.12
N ASP A 146 21.86 21.89 -5.57
CA ASP A 146 20.83 22.91 -5.32
C ASP A 146 19.58 22.64 -6.18
N GLY A 147 18.41 22.70 -5.57
CA GLY A 147 17.15 22.71 -6.31
C GLY A 147 15.93 22.29 -5.51
N TYR A 148 14.85 21.97 -6.23
CA TYR A 148 13.61 21.52 -5.62
C TYR A 148 13.59 20.00 -5.50
N TYR A 149 13.27 19.51 -4.31
CA TYR A 149 13.19 18.10 -3.99
C TYR A 149 11.81 17.75 -3.46
N TYR A 150 11.25 16.64 -3.96
CA TYR A 150 10.12 16.00 -3.32
C TYR A 150 10.66 15.09 -2.20
N LEU A 151 10.41 15.47 -0.96
CA LEU A 151 10.74 14.69 0.24
C LEU A 151 9.56 13.83 0.65
N TYR A 152 9.82 12.63 1.14
CA TYR A 152 8.80 11.74 1.70
C TYR A 152 9.33 10.90 2.86
N SER A 153 8.42 10.52 3.76
CA SER A 153 8.72 9.67 4.91
C SER A 153 7.49 8.85 5.29
N LYS A 154 7.69 7.56 5.58
CA LYS A 154 6.69 6.65 6.14
C LYS A 154 7.27 5.93 7.36
N VAL A 155 6.51 5.92 8.44
CA VAL A 155 6.86 5.23 9.69
C VAL A 155 5.68 4.40 10.19
N TYR A 156 5.98 3.22 10.73
CA TYR A 156 5.10 2.32 11.45
C TYR A 156 5.55 2.23 12.91
N PHE A 157 4.58 2.34 13.81
CA PHE A 157 4.84 2.32 15.25
C PHE A 157 3.68 1.63 15.96
N ALA A 158 4.00 1.04 17.12
CA ALA A 158 2.98 0.63 18.07
C ALA A 158 2.51 1.86 18.84
N ALA A 159 1.20 2.10 18.89
CA ALA A 159 0.65 3.16 19.72
C ALA A 159 0.38 2.61 21.13
N GLU A 160 0.90 3.30 22.14
CA GLU A 160 0.44 3.10 23.51
C GLU A 160 -0.91 3.81 23.70
N GLU A 161 -1.71 3.31 24.64
CA GLU A 161 -2.99 3.89 25.03
C GLU A 161 -2.83 5.36 25.46
N CYS A 162 -3.71 6.24 24.98
CA CYS A 162 -3.69 7.67 25.31
C CYS A 162 -2.36 8.40 25.00
N SER A 163 -1.65 8.02 23.93
CA SER A 163 -0.36 8.60 23.58
C SER A 163 -0.40 9.50 22.34
N ALA A 164 0.28 10.66 22.40
CA ALA A 164 0.50 11.53 21.25
C ALA A 164 1.63 10.96 20.38
N ILE A 165 1.51 11.11 19.07
CA ILE A 165 2.51 10.67 18.09
C ILE A 165 2.83 11.86 17.20
N LYS A 166 4.07 12.32 17.26
CA LYS A 166 4.61 13.36 16.39
C LYS A 166 5.60 12.73 15.43
N HIS A 167 5.23 12.63 14.17
CA HIS A 167 6.13 12.30 13.07
C HIS A 167 6.54 13.59 12.39
N LYS A 168 7.84 13.88 12.31
CA LYS A 168 8.36 15.09 11.69
C LYS A 168 9.51 14.81 10.74
N VAL A 169 9.56 15.58 9.66
CA VAL A 169 10.73 15.69 8.78
C VAL A 169 11.37 17.05 9.03
N MET A 170 12.65 17.01 9.38
CA MET A 170 13.44 18.15 9.82
C MET A 170 14.56 18.43 8.83
N LYS A 171 15.00 19.69 8.77
CA LYS A 171 16.16 20.16 8.02
C LYS A 171 17.13 20.84 8.96
N HIS A 172 18.39 20.45 8.90
CA HIS A 172 19.49 21.20 9.49
C HIS A 172 20.37 21.77 8.37
N THR A 173 20.80 23.02 8.54
CA THR A 173 21.62 23.74 7.58
C THR A 173 22.60 24.61 8.36
N GLU A 174 23.80 24.83 7.84
CA GLU A 174 24.83 25.59 8.55
C GLU A 174 24.49 27.08 8.70
N ALA A 175 23.53 27.58 7.92
CA ALA A 175 23.05 28.95 8.00
C ALA A 175 22.22 29.26 9.26
N TYR A 176 21.74 28.22 9.98
CA TYR A 176 20.93 28.37 11.18
C TYR A 176 21.38 27.39 12.26
N ASP A 177 21.53 27.88 13.49
CA ASP A 177 21.91 27.03 14.63
C ASP A 177 20.83 25.97 14.97
N GLU A 178 19.56 26.30 14.71
CA GLU A 178 18.42 25.41 14.98
C GLU A 178 17.92 24.67 13.74
N SER A 179 17.43 23.45 13.95
CA SER A 179 16.81 22.66 12.89
C SER A 179 15.39 23.14 12.59
N MET A 180 15.03 23.21 11.31
CA MET A 180 13.73 23.64 10.82
C MET A 180 12.79 22.44 10.58
N GLU A 181 11.52 22.59 10.97
CA GLU A 181 10.47 21.62 10.66
C GLU A 181 9.97 21.85 9.23
N LEU A 182 10.15 20.85 8.36
CA LEU A 182 9.63 20.89 6.99
C LEU A 182 8.20 20.34 6.91
N MET A 183 7.98 19.21 7.61
CA MET A 183 6.69 18.51 7.61
C MET A 183 6.42 17.90 8.98
N LYS A 184 5.13 17.85 9.37
CA LYS A 184 4.70 17.26 10.63
C LYS A 184 3.32 16.62 10.53
N SER A 185 3.17 15.50 11.23
CA SER A 185 1.89 14.88 11.57
C SER A 185 1.81 14.73 13.08
N ASN A 186 0.72 15.19 13.68
CA ASN A 186 0.40 14.98 15.10
C ASN A 186 -0.88 14.15 15.20
N ARG A 187 -0.82 13.01 15.88
CA ARG A 187 -2.00 12.17 16.15
C ARG A 187 -2.06 11.83 17.62
N LEU A 188 -3.23 12.00 18.23
CA LEU A 188 -3.51 11.51 19.58
C LEU A 188 -4.30 10.22 19.46
N HIS A 189 -3.84 9.17 20.14
CA HIS A 189 -4.53 7.90 20.19
C HIS A 189 -5.12 7.67 21.57
N CYS A 190 -6.45 7.60 21.70
CA CYS A 190 -7.16 7.22 22.92
C CYS A 190 -8.29 6.26 22.55
N HIS A 191 -8.37 5.10 23.18
CA HIS A 191 -9.49 4.19 23.07
C HIS A 191 -10.69 4.67 23.89
N SER A 192 -11.89 4.41 23.37
CA SER A 192 -13.11 4.57 24.15
C SER A 192 -13.26 3.38 25.11
N PRO A 193 -13.67 3.58 26.38
CA PRO A 193 -13.84 2.51 27.38
C PRO A 193 -14.75 1.35 26.96
N ARG A 194 -15.59 1.52 25.92
CA ARG A 194 -16.55 0.51 25.45
C ARG A 194 -15.95 -0.64 24.63
N ALA A 195 -14.69 -0.55 24.22
CA ALA A 195 -14.08 -1.56 23.34
C ALA A 195 -13.42 -2.75 24.09
N GLN A 196 -13.35 -2.73 25.42
CA GLN A 196 -12.63 -3.75 26.20
C GLN A 196 -13.45 -5.00 26.54
N MET A 197 -14.49 -5.32 25.78
CA MET A 197 -15.20 -6.59 25.93
C MET A 197 -14.78 -7.51 24.79
N SER A 198 -13.90 -8.46 25.11
CA SER A 198 -13.44 -9.56 24.26
C SER A 198 -12.54 -9.17 23.08
N GLN A 199 -11.23 -9.25 23.28
CA GLN A 199 -10.29 -9.99 22.42
C GLN A 199 -8.86 -9.89 22.99
N LYS A 200 -7.98 -10.82 22.61
CA LYS A 200 -6.54 -10.80 22.95
C LYS A 200 -5.95 -9.41 22.69
N PRO A 201 -4.88 -8.98 23.38
CA PRO A 201 -4.21 -7.74 23.04
C PRO A 201 -3.66 -7.85 21.61
N VAL A 202 -4.42 -7.33 20.65
CA VAL A 202 -3.92 -7.08 19.30
C VAL A 202 -3.15 -5.80 19.42
N GLU A 203 -1.88 -5.84 19.04
CA GLU A 203 -1.05 -4.65 19.09
C GLU A 203 -1.57 -3.64 18.09
N ASP A 204 -1.88 -2.45 18.59
CA ASP A 204 -2.50 -1.39 17.82
C ASP A 204 -1.42 -0.74 16.93
N LEU A 205 -1.38 -1.21 15.67
CA LEU A 205 -0.39 -0.82 14.67
C LEU A 205 -0.87 0.38 13.87
N TRP A 206 -0.03 1.41 13.81
CA TRP A 206 -0.35 2.64 13.12
C TRP A 206 0.78 3.06 12.19
N ASN A 207 0.42 3.79 11.14
CA ASN A 207 1.38 4.42 10.25
C ASN A 207 1.13 5.92 10.10
N SER A 208 2.19 6.62 9.72
CA SER A 208 2.16 8.02 9.31
C SER A 208 2.98 8.19 8.05
N PHE A 209 2.44 8.93 7.08
CA PHE A 209 3.11 9.30 5.84
C PHE A 209 3.17 10.82 5.71
N LEU A 210 4.32 11.34 5.32
CA LEU A 210 4.54 12.76 5.02
C LEU A 210 5.17 12.87 3.64
N GLY A 211 4.78 13.91 2.88
CA GLY A 211 5.33 14.20 1.56
C GLY A 211 5.15 15.67 1.19
N GLY A 212 6.16 16.27 0.55
CA GLY A 212 6.15 17.69 0.19
C GLY A 212 7.35 18.11 -0.64
N ILE A 213 7.24 19.24 -1.33
CA ILE A 213 8.29 19.80 -2.19
C ILE A 213 8.97 20.96 -1.47
N PHE A 214 10.30 20.92 -1.40
CA PHE A 214 11.10 21.94 -0.73
C PHE A 214 12.31 22.33 -1.57
N HIS A 215 12.71 23.60 -1.48
CA HIS A 215 13.98 24.05 -2.02
C HIS A 215 15.10 23.68 -1.03
N LEU A 216 16.09 22.93 -1.50
CA LEU A 216 17.21 22.44 -0.71
C LEU A 216 18.52 22.85 -1.36
N GLN A 217 19.51 23.14 -0.52
CA GLN A 217 20.83 23.57 -0.94
C GLN A 217 21.89 22.49 -0.62
N PRO A 218 23.05 22.50 -1.30
CA PRO A 218 24.15 21.61 -0.96
C PRO A 218 24.53 21.74 0.52
N GLY A 219 24.69 20.62 1.20
CA GLY A 219 24.98 20.55 2.63
C GLY A 219 23.76 20.55 3.54
N ASP A 220 22.54 20.81 3.03
CA ASP A 220 21.30 20.64 3.81
C ASP A 220 21.16 19.17 4.25
N LYS A 221 20.92 18.96 5.54
CA LYS A 221 20.79 17.64 6.19
C LYS A 221 19.34 17.38 6.56
N ILE A 222 18.74 16.37 5.95
CA ILE A 222 17.35 15.97 6.17
C ILE A 222 17.31 14.77 7.10
N PHE A 223 16.46 14.83 8.13
CA PHE A 223 16.30 13.74 9.09
C PHE A 223 14.86 13.65 9.60
N VAL A 224 14.51 12.49 10.17
CA VAL A 224 13.17 12.21 10.67
C VAL A 224 13.21 12.06 12.17
N THR A 225 12.27 12.70 12.87
CA THR A 225 12.10 12.55 14.32
C THR A 225 10.74 11.97 14.68
N LEU A 226 10.74 11.19 15.74
CA LEU A 226 9.55 10.69 16.43
C LEU A 226 9.50 11.27 17.85
N GLU A 227 8.35 11.20 18.50
CA GLU A 227 8.22 11.63 19.91
C GLU A 227 8.97 10.70 20.86
N ASP A 228 9.45 11.27 21.97
CA ASP A 228 10.26 10.59 22.99
C ASP A 228 9.63 9.28 23.45
N GLY A 229 10.43 8.22 23.50
CA GLY A 229 10.02 6.90 24.00
C GLY A 229 9.29 6.01 23.00
N LYS A 230 9.00 6.49 21.77
CA LYS A 230 8.34 5.65 20.74
C LYS A 230 9.35 4.92 19.87
N THR A 231 9.40 3.61 20.06
CA THR A 231 10.21 2.70 19.23
C THR A 231 9.44 2.39 17.95
N MET A 232 10.00 2.81 16.80
CA MET A 232 9.56 2.35 15.48
C MET A 232 9.54 0.82 15.46
N ARG A 233 8.48 0.21 14.92
CA ARG A 233 8.47 -1.24 14.84
C ARG A 233 9.47 -1.74 13.81
N PRO A 234 10.31 -2.74 14.15
CA PRO A 234 11.22 -3.33 13.19
C PRO A 234 10.45 -4.07 12.10
N GLY A 235 10.47 -3.48 10.90
CA GLY A 235 10.03 -4.05 9.64
C GLY A 235 10.69 -3.21 8.55
N SER A 236 11.77 -3.71 7.95
CA SER A 236 12.67 -2.89 7.13
C SER A 236 11.98 -2.32 5.88
N ALA A 237 11.01 -3.03 5.31
CA ALA A 237 10.30 -2.61 4.10
C ALA A 237 9.10 -1.67 4.37
N GLU A 238 8.64 -1.56 5.62
CA GLU A 238 7.44 -0.78 5.94
C GLU A 238 7.74 0.66 6.35
N ASN A 239 8.97 0.89 6.82
CA ASN A 239 9.50 2.18 7.22
C ASN A 239 10.49 2.64 6.17
N PHE A 240 10.31 3.86 5.65
CA PHE A 240 11.25 4.41 4.68
C PHE A 240 11.22 5.93 4.67
N MET A 241 12.29 6.54 4.21
CA MET A 241 12.32 7.94 3.83
C MET A 241 13.06 8.13 2.52
N GLY A 242 12.84 9.24 1.83
CA GLY A 242 13.60 9.51 0.63
C GLY A 242 13.33 10.86 0.03
N ALA A 243 14.01 11.08 -1.09
CA ALA A 243 13.98 12.33 -1.81
C ALA A 243 14.23 12.08 -3.30
N PHE A 244 13.70 12.92 -4.18
CA PHE A 244 14.19 13.06 -5.55
C PHE A 244 14.03 14.49 -6.04
N MET A 245 14.97 14.92 -6.87
CA MET A 245 14.97 16.25 -7.47
C MET A 245 13.95 16.35 -8.61
N ILE A 246 13.20 17.46 -8.68
CA ILE A 246 12.16 17.73 -9.69
C ILE A 246 12.60 18.71 -10.78
#